data_AF-A0A202DRJ8-F1
#
_entry.id   AF-A0A202DRJ8-F1
#
_cell.length_a   1.000
_cell.length_b   1.000
_cell.length_c   1.000
_cell.angle_alpha   90.00
_cell.angle_beta   90.00
_cell.angle_gamma   90.00
#
_symmetry.space_group_name_H-M   'P 1'
#
loop_
_entity.id
_entity.type
_entity.pdbx_description
1 polymer ?
#
loop_
_entity_poly.entity_id
_entity_poly.type
_entity_poly.pdbx_seq_one_letter_code
_entity_poly.pdbx_strand_id
1 'polypeptide(L)'
;MLASYLDKGGKLFISGQDIGWDLCDKWAGSSNEYNTGYTNEAIQFHQSYLHARYLTHVADFSSQAGKPGDPIGDGLNFRLRQPGRRYLVQHQSQIEPLNNAVSIFDYPDGKSGGIRFSGDHKVVYLGYGFEAIRDIETRHEVMYRIVNWLNGFSIEHIPPKDTEDTTKAAFI
;
A
#
# COMPACT_ATOMS: atom_id res chain seq x y z
N MET A 1 -5.74 13.80 17.15
CA MET A 1 -4.95 13.72 15.90
C MET A 1 -4.84 12.26 15.46
N LEU A 2 -4.26 11.99 14.28
CA LEU A 2 -4.16 10.64 13.69
C LEU A 2 -3.44 9.63 14.59
N ALA A 3 -2.34 10.04 15.26
CA ALA A 3 -1.67 9.24 16.29
C ALA A 3 -2.66 8.79 17.39
N SER A 4 -3.43 9.72 17.95
CA SER A 4 -4.45 9.42 18.97
C SER A 4 -5.59 8.50 18.49
N TYR A 5 -5.86 8.46 17.18
CA TYR A 5 -6.82 7.53 16.60
C TYR A 5 -6.22 6.12 16.54
N LEU A 6 -4.95 6.02 16.13
CA LEU A 6 -4.22 4.75 16.10
C LEU A 6 -3.95 4.21 17.51
N ASP A 7 -3.63 5.05 18.49
CA ASP A 7 -3.47 4.68 19.91
C ASP A 7 -4.74 4.01 20.49
N LYS A 8 -5.91 4.26 19.89
CA LYS A 8 -7.20 3.68 20.29
C LYS A 8 -7.59 2.44 19.47
N GLY A 9 -6.64 1.84 18.76
CA GLY A 9 -6.86 0.68 17.90
C GLY A 9 -7.46 1.01 16.54
N GLY A 10 -7.22 2.22 16.06
CA GLY A 10 -7.66 2.68 14.75
C GLY A 10 -7.12 1.84 13.58
N LYS A 11 -7.75 1.99 12.42
CA LYS A 11 -7.39 1.33 11.17
C LYS A 11 -7.15 2.38 10.11
N LEU A 12 -5.97 2.40 9.51
CA LEU A 12 -5.57 3.42 8.55
C LEU A 12 -5.15 2.79 7.23
N PHE A 13 -5.76 3.24 6.15
CA PHE A 13 -5.15 3.18 4.82
C PHE A 13 -4.62 4.57 4.48
N ILE A 14 -3.34 4.67 4.14
CA ILE A 14 -2.72 5.91 3.68
C ILE A 14 -1.85 5.62 2.45
N SER A 15 -1.97 6.49 1.45
CA SER A 15 -1.20 6.40 0.22
C SER A 15 -0.87 7.80 -0.26
N GLY A 16 0.31 7.96 -0.83
CA GLY A 16 0.70 9.22 -1.45
C GLY A 16 2.13 9.17 -1.89
N GLN A 17 2.43 9.91 -2.95
CA GLN A 17 3.80 10.34 -3.16
C GLN A 17 4.23 11.26 -2.03
N ASP A 18 5.53 11.35 -1.82
CA ASP A 18 6.18 12.36 -0.98
C ASP A 18 5.91 12.27 0.53
N ILE A 19 5.05 11.37 1.03
CA ILE A 19 4.79 11.21 2.48
C ILE A 19 6.08 10.92 3.25
N GLY A 20 6.85 9.93 2.79
CA GLY A 20 8.13 9.61 3.43
C GLY A 20 9.17 10.72 3.27
N TRP A 21 9.17 11.39 2.12
CA TRP A 21 10.11 12.48 1.84
C TRP A 21 9.86 13.70 2.74
N ASP A 22 8.62 14.19 2.81
CA ASP A 22 8.23 15.33 3.65
C ASP A 22 8.49 15.07 5.14
N LEU A 23 8.19 13.86 5.63
CA LEU A 23 8.33 13.52 7.04
C LEU A 23 9.75 13.13 7.47
N CYS A 24 10.57 12.58 6.57
CA CYS A 24 11.84 11.92 6.93
C CYS A 24 13.07 12.39 6.17
N ASP A 25 12.95 13.14 5.08
CA ASP A 25 14.10 13.59 4.29
C ASP A 25 14.56 14.98 4.73
N LYS A 26 15.80 15.06 5.21
CA LYS A 26 16.39 16.35 5.59
C LYS A 26 16.85 17.08 4.33
N TRP A 27 15.96 17.84 3.70
CA TRP A 27 16.35 18.67 2.56
C TRP A 27 17.34 19.77 2.97
N ALA A 28 18.50 19.84 2.29
CA ALA A 28 19.57 20.80 2.57
C ALA A 28 19.41 22.15 1.84
N GLY A 29 18.32 22.35 1.09
CA GLY A 29 18.02 23.61 0.41
C GLY A 29 17.12 24.54 1.23
N SER A 30 16.55 25.55 0.57
CA SER A 30 15.65 26.51 1.20
C SER A 30 14.39 25.84 1.75
N SER A 31 14.00 26.23 2.96
CA SER A 31 12.72 25.86 3.54
C SER A 31 11.56 26.39 2.67
N ASN A 32 10.62 25.52 2.37
CA ASN A 32 9.35 25.71 1.72
C ASN A 32 8.31 24.84 2.46
N GLU A 33 7.03 24.92 2.06
CA GLU A 33 5.94 24.16 2.70
C GLU A 33 6.16 22.63 2.68
N TYR A 34 7.02 22.13 1.78
CA TYR A 34 7.29 20.70 1.54
C TYR A 34 8.52 20.14 2.28
N ASN A 35 9.18 20.95 3.11
CA ASN A 35 10.37 20.52 3.87
C ASN A 35 10.42 21.17 5.27
N THR A 36 9.31 21.76 5.72
CA THR A 36 9.04 22.02 7.15
C THR A 36 8.56 20.78 7.90
N GLY A 37 8.21 19.70 7.19
CA GLY A 37 7.75 18.43 7.77
C GLY A 37 8.85 17.62 8.46
N TYR A 38 10.13 17.88 8.16
CA TYR A 38 11.25 17.20 8.80
C TYR A 38 11.41 17.64 10.26
N THR A 39 10.81 16.88 11.17
CA THR A 39 11.02 17.00 12.62
C THR A 39 11.25 15.62 13.24
N ASN A 40 11.78 15.58 14.47
CA ASN A 40 11.93 14.31 15.19
C ASN A 40 10.56 13.65 15.40
N GLU A 41 9.52 14.45 15.64
CA GLU A 41 8.15 13.97 15.84
C GLU A 41 7.55 13.39 14.55
N ALA A 42 7.85 13.99 13.39
CA ALA A 42 7.41 13.48 12.09
C ALA A 42 8.09 12.16 11.72
N ILE A 43 9.40 12.06 11.95
CA ILE A 43 10.17 10.82 11.78
C ILE A 43 9.62 9.74 12.71
N GLN A 44 9.39 10.08 13.98
CA GLN A 44 8.78 9.15 14.94
C GLN A 44 7.38 8.74 14.53
N PHE A 45 6.56 9.63 13.97
CA PHE A 45 5.25 9.27 13.46
C PHE A 45 5.35 8.25 12.32
N HIS A 46 6.22 8.50 11.34
CA HIS A 46 6.44 7.60 10.21
C HIS A 46 6.95 6.22 10.65
N GLN A 47 7.88 6.17 11.62
CA GLN A 47 8.47 4.91 12.08
C GLN A 47 7.59 4.15 13.07
N SER A 48 6.91 4.86 13.99
CA SER A 48 6.15 4.24 15.09
C SER A 48 4.68 4.00 14.77
N TYR A 49 4.07 4.82 13.90
CA TYR A 49 2.66 4.65 13.52
C TYR A 49 2.50 4.10 12.11
N LEU A 50 3.28 4.57 11.14
CA LEU A 50 3.22 4.01 9.78
C LEU A 50 4.06 2.74 9.63
N HIS A 51 4.94 2.44 10.60
CA HIS A 51 5.81 1.26 10.62
C HIS A 51 6.73 1.12 9.40
N ALA A 52 7.17 2.26 8.86
CA ALA A 52 8.05 2.30 7.71
C ALA A 52 9.34 3.06 8.01
N ARG A 53 10.43 2.63 7.40
CA ARG A 53 11.66 3.40 7.26
C ARG A 53 11.74 3.93 5.84
N TYR A 54 11.78 5.25 5.69
CA TYR A 54 12.00 5.89 4.41
C TYR A 54 13.43 5.62 3.91
N LEU A 55 13.59 5.32 2.62
CA LEU A 55 14.88 5.06 1.99
C LEU A 55 15.24 6.11 0.94
N THR A 56 14.34 6.36 -0.01
CA THR A 56 14.55 7.32 -1.11
C THR A 56 13.22 7.86 -1.63
N HIS A 57 13.26 9.11 -2.09
CA HIS A 57 12.15 9.87 -2.67
C HIS A 57 11.80 9.40 -4.09
N VAL A 58 12.78 8.88 -4.83
CA VAL A 58 12.62 8.48 -6.23
C VAL A 58 13.11 7.04 -6.39
N ALA A 59 12.18 6.10 -6.46
CA ALA A 59 12.47 4.77 -6.97
C ALA A 59 12.71 4.86 -8.48
N ASP A 60 13.78 4.25 -8.97
CA ASP A 60 14.08 4.14 -10.41
C ASP A 60 13.11 3.19 -11.15
N PHE A 61 12.13 2.65 -10.44
CA PHE A 61 11.25 1.59 -10.88
C PHE A 61 9.80 2.06 -10.87
N SER A 62 9.08 1.71 -11.93
CA SER A 62 7.61 1.89 -12.00
C SER A 62 6.86 0.56 -11.85
N SER A 63 7.54 -0.59 -11.80
CA SER A 63 6.89 -1.88 -11.60
C SER A 63 6.75 -2.23 -10.12
N GLN A 64 5.66 -2.88 -9.77
CA GLN A 64 5.38 -3.45 -8.45
C GLN A 64 5.06 -4.93 -8.60
N ALA A 65 5.65 -5.75 -7.74
CA ALA A 65 5.35 -7.17 -7.61
C ALA A 65 4.75 -7.44 -6.23
N GLY A 66 3.61 -8.12 -6.21
CA GLY A 66 2.96 -8.57 -4.99
C GLY A 66 3.80 -9.56 -4.20
N LYS A 67 3.84 -9.40 -2.88
CA LYS A 67 4.54 -10.33 -2.00
C LYS A 67 3.79 -11.67 -1.97
N PRO A 68 4.45 -12.81 -2.30
CA PRO A 68 3.79 -14.11 -2.25
C PRO A 68 3.19 -14.42 -0.89
N GLY A 69 1.93 -14.86 -0.87
CA GLY A 69 1.17 -15.17 0.35
C GLY A 69 0.68 -13.96 1.15
N ASP A 70 0.93 -12.73 0.69
CA ASP A 70 0.38 -11.54 1.31
C ASP A 70 -1.11 -11.34 0.94
N PRO A 71 -2.03 -11.15 1.89
CA PRO A 71 -3.47 -11.07 1.61
C PRO A 71 -3.86 -9.87 0.74
N ILE A 72 -2.99 -8.86 0.59
CA ILE A 72 -3.23 -7.71 -0.29
C ILE A 72 -2.45 -7.90 -1.60
N GLY A 73 -1.16 -8.24 -1.49
CA GLY A 73 -0.26 -8.28 -2.64
C GLY A 73 -0.33 -9.53 -3.51
N ASP A 74 -0.67 -10.70 -2.95
CA ASP A 74 -0.40 -11.99 -3.59
C ASP A 74 -0.96 -12.11 -5.01
N GLY A 75 -0.12 -12.58 -5.93
CA GLY A 75 -0.45 -12.74 -7.35
C GLY A 75 -0.58 -11.46 -8.18
N LEU A 76 -0.49 -10.27 -7.60
CA LEU A 76 -0.63 -9.01 -8.34
C LEU A 76 0.71 -8.52 -8.88
N ASN A 77 0.71 -8.01 -10.10
CA ASN A 77 1.85 -7.32 -10.72
C ASN A 77 1.33 -6.14 -11.54
N PHE A 78 1.86 -4.94 -11.33
CA PHE A 78 1.38 -3.76 -12.04
C PHE A 78 2.46 -2.70 -12.23
N ARG A 79 2.09 -1.66 -12.98
CA ARG A 79 2.92 -0.47 -13.18
C ARG A 79 2.27 0.75 -12.54
N LEU A 80 3.10 1.54 -11.86
CA LEU A 80 2.81 2.87 -11.37
C LEU A 80 2.91 3.86 -12.52
N ARG A 81 1.78 4.47 -12.86
CA ARG A 81 1.64 5.58 -13.79
C ARG A 81 0.24 6.17 -13.66
N GLN A 82 0.15 7.31 -13.01
CA GLN A 82 -1.09 8.09 -12.94
C GLN A 82 -1.42 8.68 -14.32
N PRO A 83 -2.57 8.32 -14.91
CA PRO A 83 -3.03 8.93 -16.16
C PRO A 83 -3.25 10.44 -15.98
N GLY A 84 -2.90 11.23 -16.99
CA GLY A 84 -3.10 12.69 -16.97
C GLY A 84 -2.04 13.49 -16.21
N ARG A 85 -1.04 12.84 -15.61
CA ARG A 85 0.07 13.52 -14.91
C ARG A 85 1.39 13.30 -15.63
N ARG A 86 2.26 14.33 -15.66
CA ARG A 86 3.56 14.24 -16.33
C ARG A 86 4.43 13.16 -15.68
N TYR A 87 5.25 12.47 -16.46
CA TYR A 87 6.10 11.38 -15.95
C TYR A 87 7.12 11.88 -14.91
N LEU A 88 7.76 13.02 -15.18
CA LEU A 88 8.85 13.57 -14.36
C LEU A 88 8.43 14.10 -12.99
N VAL A 89 7.12 14.13 -12.69
CA VAL A 89 6.58 14.65 -11.42
C VAL A 89 5.85 13.58 -10.62
N GLN A 90 6.02 12.30 -11.00
CA GLN A 90 5.50 11.16 -10.27
C GLN A 90 6.66 10.50 -9.54
N HIS A 91 6.71 10.76 -8.22
CA HIS A 91 7.81 10.30 -7.36
C HIS A 91 7.28 9.24 -6.40
N GLN A 92 7.58 7.98 -6.71
CA GLN A 92 7.29 6.89 -5.78
C GLN A 92 8.47 6.68 -4.85
N SER A 93 8.20 6.61 -3.55
CA SER A 93 9.22 6.36 -2.54
C SER A 93 9.51 4.86 -2.41
N GLN A 94 10.75 4.54 -2.04
CA GLN A 94 11.08 3.22 -1.48
C GLN A 94 11.06 3.30 0.04
N ILE A 95 10.49 2.28 0.65
CA ILE A 95 10.41 2.12 2.10
C ILE A 95 10.88 0.73 2.50
N GLU A 96 11.16 0.58 3.78
CA GLU A 96 11.34 -0.72 4.42
C GLU A 96 10.36 -0.90 5.58
N PRO A 97 9.78 -2.09 5.75
CA PRO A 97 8.96 -2.39 6.92
C PRO A 97 9.81 -2.33 8.20
N LEU A 98 9.23 -1.78 9.27
CA LEU A 98 9.78 -1.81 10.61
C LEU A 98 8.92 -2.66 11.54
N ASN A 99 9.53 -3.17 12.61
CA ASN A 99 8.87 -3.99 13.62
C ASN A 99 8.19 -5.22 12.97
N ASN A 100 6.91 -5.43 13.25
CA ASN A 100 6.12 -6.53 12.68
C ASN A 100 5.39 -6.15 11.38
N ALA A 101 5.76 -5.02 10.75
CA ALA A 101 5.24 -4.70 9.43
C ALA A 101 5.81 -5.66 8.38
N VAL A 102 5.06 -5.86 7.32
CA VAL A 102 5.46 -6.70 6.19
C VAL A 102 5.21 -5.99 4.88
N SER A 103 6.06 -6.26 3.89
CA SER A 103 5.87 -5.73 2.54
C SER A 103 4.65 -6.35 1.87
N ILE A 104 3.88 -5.52 1.19
CA ILE A 104 2.75 -5.89 0.33
C ILE A 104 3.23 -5.96 -1.12
N PHE A 105 3.97 -4.94 -1.55
CA PHE A 105 4.49 -4.79 -2.91
C PHE A 105 5.97 -4.45 -2.89
N ASP A 106 6.76 -5.20 -3.64
CA ASP A 106 8.20 -5.00 -3.78
C ASP A 106 8.52 -4.41 -5.18
N TYR A 107 9.49 -3.51 -5.21
CA TYR A 107 10.19 -3.09 -6.43
C TYR A 107 11.16 -4.20 -6.90
N PRO A 108 11.65 -4.14 -8.16
CA PRO A 108 12.60 -5.13 -8.70
C PRO A 108 13.89 -5.32 -7.91
N ASP A 109 14.33 -4.32 -7.14
CA ASP A 109 15.50 -4.38 -6.27
C ASP A 109 15.21 -4.97 -4.87
N GLY A 110 13.97 -5.41 -4.65
CA GLY A 110 13.51 -6.01 -3.39
C GLY A 110 13.16 -5.00 -2.29
N LYS A 111 13.20 -3.69 -2.57
CA LYS A 111 12.70 -2.68 -1.63
C LYS A 111 11.18 -2.59 -1.70
N SER A 112 10.54 -2.21 -0.61
CA SER A 112 9.08 -2.15 -0.55
C SER A 112 8.56 -0.84 -1.15
N GLY A 113 7.50 -0.93 -1.94
CA GLY A 113 6.67 0.22 -2.33
C GLY A 113 5.44 0.39 -1.44
N GLY A 114 5.11 -0.62 -0.64
CA GLY A 114 3.98 -0.54 0.29
C GLY A 114 4.02 -1.64 1.33
N ILE A 115 3.60 -1.32 2.55
CA ILE A 115 3.63 -2.22 3.70
C ILE A 115 2.27 -2.28 4.41
N ARG A 116 2.08 -3.35 5.18
CA ARG A 116 1.02 -3.44 6.18
C ARG A 116 1.59 -3.78 7.55
N PHE A 117 0.92 -3.28 8.60
CA PHE A 117 1.24 -3.57 9.99
C PHE A 117 -0.03 -3.97 10.75
N SER A 118 0.06 -5.02 11.56
CA SER A 118 -1.00 -5.43 12.48
C SER A 118 -0.42 -5.59 13.88
N GLY A 119 -0.98 -4.85 14.83
CA GLY A 119 -0.65 -4.91 16.25
C GLY A 119 -1.77 -4.24 17.05
N ASP A 120 -1.41 -3.28 17.90
CA ASP A 120 -2.39 -2.48 18.65
C ASP A 120 -3.31 -1.67 17.72
N HIS A 121 -2.82 -1.31 16.54
CA HIS A 121 -3.59 -0.73 15.43
C HIS A 121 -3.30 -1.48 14.11
N LYS A 122 -4.03 -1.13 13.05
CA LYS A 122 -3.74 -1.63 11.69
C LYS A 122 -3.44 -0.50 10.73
N VAL A 123 -2.39 -0.68 9.93
CA VAL A 123 -1.99 0.27 8.88
C VAL A 123 -1.73 -0.48 7.58
N VAL A 124 -2.20 0.11 6.48
CA VAL A 124 -1.66 -0.11 5.14
C VAL A 124 -1.09 1.23 4.67
N TYR A 125 0.18 1.25 4.32
CA TYR A 125 0.87 2.43 3.81
C TYR A 125 1.50 2.12 2.44
N LEU A 126 1.11 2.88 1.43
CA LEU A 126 1.74 2.87 0.09
C LEU A 126 2.58 4.14 -0.09
N GLY A 127 3.87 3.98 -0.39
CA GLY A 127 4.82 5.08 -0.64
C GLY A 127 4.64 5.75 -2.01
N TYR A 128 3.48 5.58 -2.61
CA TYR A 128 3.05 6.15 -3.89
C TYR A 128 1.55 6.43 -3.84
N GLY A 129 1.09 7.30 -4.72
CA GLY A 129 -0.35 7.56 -4.88
C GLY A 129 -1.08 6.30 -5.34
N PHE A 130 -2.15 5.91 -4.64
CA PHE A 130 -2.98 4.77 -5.02
C PHE A 130 -3.57 4.92 -6.43
N GLU A 131 -3.86 6.16 -6.83
CA GLU A 131 -4.31 6.52 -8.17
C GLU A 131 -3.27 6.23 -9.27
N ALA A 132 -2.00 6.08 -8.89
CA ALA A 132 -0.92 5.71 -9.81
C ALA A 132 -0.95 4.22 -10.20
N ILE A 133 -1.71 3.36 -9.51
CA ILE A 133 -1.98 2.00 -10.00
C ILE A 133 -2.75 2.14 -11.31
N ARG A 134 -2.05 1.93 -12.43
CA ARG A 134 -2.51 2.32 -13.77
C ARG A 134 -3.73 1.50 -14.22
N ASP A 135 -3.71 0.21 -13.92
CA ASP A 135 -4.76 -0.73 -14.32
C ASP A 135 -5.94 -0.63 -13.35
N ILE A 136 -7.15 -0.39 -13.90
CA ILE A 136 -8.34 -0.11 -13.10
C ILE A 136 -8.80 -1.33 -12.30
N GLU A 137 -8.76 -2.52 -12.90
CA GLU A 137 -9.17 -3.77 -12.24
C GLU A 137 -8.20 -4.12 -11.12
N THR A 138 -6.89 -4.02 -11.38
CA THR A 138 -5.87 -4.18 -10.34
C THR A 138 -6.08 -3.19 -9.21
N ARG A 139 -6.37 -1.93 -9.53
CA ARG A 139 -6.61 -0.90 -8.51
C ARG A 139 -7.84 -1.23 -7.67
N HIS A 140 -8.94 -1.66 -8.28
CA HIS A 140 -10.13 -2.13 -7.56
C HIS A 140 -9.82 -3.32 -6.65
N GLU A 141 -9.08 -4.30 -7.16
CA GLU A 141 -8.69 -5.49 -6.40
C GLU A 141 -7.81 -5.12 -5.20
N VAL A 142 -6.83 -4.22 -5.38
CA VAL A 142 -5.99 -3.74 -4.28
C VAL A 142 -6.84 -3.05 -3.20
N MET A 143 -7.76 -2.16 -3.58
CA MET A 143 -8.64 -1.50 -2.59
C MET A 143 -9.55 -2.51 -1.88
N TYR A 144 -10.14 -3.45 -2.62
CA TYR A 144 -10.98 -4.51 -2.08
C TYR A 144 -10.23 -5.30 -1.01
N ARG A 145 -8.99 -5.74 -1.31
CA ARG A 145 -8.15 -6.48 -0.37
C ARG A 145 -7.71 -5.65 0.82
N ILE A 146 -7.36 -4.37 0.63
CA ILE A 146 -7.02 -3.44 1.71
C ILE A 146 -8.19 -3.32 2.69
N VAL A 147 -9.39 -3.05 2.18
CA VAL A 147 -10.60 -2.88 3.01
C VAL A 147 -10.92 -4.17 3.76
N ASN A 148 -10.88 -5.32 3.08
CA ASN A 148 -11.11 -6.62 3.71
C ASN A 148 -10.08 -6.92 4.82
N TRP A 149 -8.80 -6.68 4.54
CA TRP A 149 -7.72 -6.92 5.49
C TRP A 149 -7.80 -6.00 6.72
N LEU A 150 -8.12 -4.72 6.52
CA LEU A 150 -8.36 -3.77 7.61
C LEU A 150 -9.58 -4.18 8.42
N ASN A 151 -10.69 -4.53 7.78
CA ASN A 151 -11.92 -4.93 8.47
C ASN A 151 -11.79 -6.28 9.18
N GLY A 152 -10.89 -7.15 8.72
CA GLY A 152 -10.75 -8.52 9.23
C GLY A 152 -11.79 -9.49 8.64
N PHE A 153 -12.41 -9.13 7.51
CA PHE A 153 -13.28 -10.03 6.78
C PHE A 153 -12.42 -10.89 5.85
N SER A 154 -12.33 -12.19 6.12
CA SER A 154 -11.99 -13.19 5.10
C SER A 154 -13.29 -13.65 4.46
N ILE A 155 -13.62 -13.11 3.29
CA ILE A 155 -14.73 -13.63 2.49
C ILE A 155 -14.18 -14.80 1.68
N GLU A 156 -14.43 -16.02 2.15
CA GLU A 156 -14.22 -17.21 1.33
C GLU A 156 -15.41 -17.36 0.37
N HIS A 157 -15.15 -17.22 -0.93
CA HIS A 157 -16.12 -17.61 -1.94
C HIS A 157 -16.04 -19.13 -2.10
N ILE A 158 -17.06 -19.85 -1.62
CA ILE A 158 -17.25 -21.27 -1.86
C ILE A 158 -18.23 -21.40 -3.02
N PRO A 159 -17.78 -21.65 -4.26
CA PRO A 159 -18.69 -21.86 -5.37
C PRO A 159 -19.56 -23.09 -5.08
N PRO A 160 -20.88 -23.03 -5.26
CA PRO A 160 -21.71 -24.22 -5.17
C PRO A 160 -21.21 -25.25 -6.17
N LYS A 161 -21.11 -26.52 -5.75
CA LYS A 161 -20.86 -27.62 -6.67
C LYS A 161 -22.06 -27.72 -7.62
N ASP A 162 -21.80 -27.70 -8.92
CA ASP A 162 -22.85 -27.99 -9.90
C ASP A 162 -23.36 -29.43 -9.68
N THR A 163 -24.63 -29.53 -9.31
CA THR A 163 -25.33 -30.80 -9.07
C THR A 163 -26.41 -31.08 -10.10
N GLU A 164 -26.63 -30.17 -11.05
CA GLU A 164 -27.65 -30.32 -12.08
C GLU A 164 -27.16 -31.27 -13.18
N ASP A 165 -27.81 -32.43 -13.29
CA ASP A 165 -27.64 -33.32 -14.44
C ASP A 165 -28.69 -32.98 -15.52
N THR A 166 -28.36 -31.98 -16.34
CA THR A 166 -29.24 -31.52 -17.43
C THR A 166 -29.38 -32.55 -18.57
N THR A 167 -28.65 -33.67 -18.53
CA THR A 167 -28.76 -34.73 -19.55
C THR A 167 -29.99 -35.62 -19.37
N LYS A 168 -30.69 -35.57 -18.23
CA LYS A 168 -31.92 -36.33 -17.97
C LYS A 168 -33.20 -35.71 -18.55
N ALA A 169 -33.15 -34.45 -18.99
CA ALA A 169 -34.32 -33.75 -19.54
C ALA A 169 -34.57 -34.04 -21.04
N ALA A 170 -33.68 -34.79 -21.71
CA ALA A 170 -33.73 -35.03 -23.16
C ALA A 170 -34.54 -36.28 -23.58
N PHE A 171 -35.16 -37.01 -22.66
CA PHE A 171 -35.91 -38.24 -22.95
C PHE A 171 -37.28 -38.25 -22.27
N ILE A 172 -38.23 -37.44 -22.78
CA ILE A 172 -39.67 -37.61 -22.56
C ILE A 172 -40.39 -37.43 -23.89
#